data_AF-A0A838QVT9-F1
#
_entry.id   AF-A0A838QVT9-F1
#
_cell.length_a   1.000
_cell.length_b   1.000
_cell.length_c   1.000
_cell.angle_alpha   90.00
_cell.angle_beta   90.00
_cell.angle_gamma   90.00
#
_symmetry.space_group_name_H-M   'P 1'
#
loop_
_entity.id
_entity.type
_entity.pdbx_description
1 polymer ?
#
loop_
_entity_poly.entity_id
_entity_poly.type
_entity_poly.pdbx_seq_one_letter_code
_entity_poly.pdbx_strand_id
1 'polypeptide(L)'
;MSSLSITGGNEAPPEYLDAHVHVWTTDCDRYPLAVGFSPSQMNPRSFTPQELLVHATPAGVERIVLIQMAFYGFDNSYMLDCIGEYPGVFSGVALVDEHGP
;
A
#
# COMPACT_ATOMS: atom_id res chain seq x y z
N MET A 1 27.44 10.48 -26.72
CA MET A 1 27.97 10.21 -25.38
C MET A 1 27.19 9.04 -24.81
N SER A 2 27.93 7.97 -24.51
CA SER A 2 27.58 6.69 -23.89
C SER A 2 26.26 5.98 -24.25
N SER A 3 26.38 5.10 -25.25
CA SER A 3 25.54 3.91 -25.40
C SER A 3 25.91 2.94 -24.27
N LEU A 4 24.97 2.63 -23.37
CA LEU A 4 25.12 1.51 -22.44
C LEU A 4 24.85 0.22 -23.20
N SER A 5 25.92 -0.44 -23.61
CA SER A 5 25.89 -1.82 -24.07
C SER A 5 25.84 -2.74 -22.85
N ILE A 6 24.67 -3.29 -22.53
CA ILE A 6 24.55 -4.35 -21.53
C ILE A 6 25.07 -5.63 -22.15
N THR A 7 26.24 -6.07 -21.68
CA THR A 7 26.78 -7.41 -21.97
C THR A 7 26.04 -8.42 -21.11
N GLY A 8 25.72 -9.57 -21.70
CA GLY A 8 24.87 -10.59 -21.11
C GLY A 8 25.40 -11.14 -19.78
N GLY A 9 24.53 -11.06 -18.78
CA GLY A 9 24.46 -11.92 -17.60
C GLY A 9 22.97 -12.10 -17.30
N ASN A 10 22.54 -13.30 -16.94
CA ASN A 10 21.17 -13.65 -16.58
C ASN A 10 20.78 -13.04 -15.21
N GLU A 11 20.91 -11.73 -15.05
CA GLU A 11 20.38 -11.02 -13.89
C GLU A 11 18.90 -10.77 -14.15
N ALA A 12 18.06 -11.37 -13.30
CA ALA A 12 16.65 -10.99 -13.24
C ALA A 12 16.56 -9.47 -13.09
N PRO A 13 15.57 -8.81 -13.71
CA PRO A 13 15.36 -7.37 -13.55
C PRO A 13 15.35 -7.02 -12.05
N PRO A 14 15.88 -5.84 -11.65
CA PRO A 14 15.88 -5.44 -10.25
C PRO A 14 14.45 -5.47 -9.71
N GLU A 15 14.21 -6.32 -8.72
CA GLU A 15 12.94 -6.37 -8.00
C GLU A 15 12.84 -5.15 -7.08
N TYR A 16 12.24 -4.06 -7.55
CA TYR A 16 12.02 -2.89 -6.71
C TYR A 16 10.90 -3.18 -5.70
N LEU A 17 11.18 -2.80 -4.45
CA LEU A 17 10.22 -2.87 -3.36
C LEU A 17 9.98 -1.47 -2.82
N ASP A 18 8.71 -1.06 -2.77
CA ASP A 18 8.31 0.13 -2.03
C ASP A 18 8.00 -0.26 -0.59
N ALA A 19 8.79 0.25 0.35
CA ALA A 19 8.70 -0.13 1.75
C ALA A 19 7.70 0.72 2.55
N HIS A 20 7.03 1.72 1.94
CA HIS A 20 6.16 2.62 2.69
C HIS A 20 5.04 3.20 1.82
N VAL A 21 3.87 2.55 1.83
CA VAL A 21 2.66 3.06 1.17
C VAL A 21 1.45 2.99 2.09
N HIS A 22 0.60 4.00 2.08
CA HIS A 22 -0.71 3.95 2.72
C HIS A 22 -1.80 3.78 1.65
N VAL A 23 -2.85 3.00 1.95
CA VAL A 23 -4.03 2.88 1.10
C VAL A 23 -5.30 3.24 1.88
N TRP A 24 -6.28 3.83 1.20
CA TRP A 24 -7.60 4.12 1.78
C TRP A 24 -8.71 4.12 0.72
N THR A 25 -9.92 3.76 1.16
CA THR A 25 -11.13 3.65 0.34
C THR A 25 -12.20 4.64 0.78
N THR A 26 -13.11 4.99 -0.13
CA THR A 26 -14.32 5.77 0.18
C THR A 26 -15.42 4.95 0.86
N ASP A 27 -15.29 3.62 0.93
CA ASP A 27 -16.24 2.73 1.61
C ASP A 27 -16.11 2.83 3.14
N CYS A 28 -16.62 3.93 3.68
CA CYS A 28 -16.61 4.21 5.12
C CYS A 28 -17.64 3.39 5.91
N ASP A 29 -18.54 2.68 5.22
CA ASP A 29 -19.53 1.80 5.87
C ASP A 29 -18.87 0.46 6.23
N ARG A 30 -18.08 -0.11 5.31
CA ARG A 30 -17.32 -1.33 5.57
C ARG A 30 -16.03 -1.07 6.36
N TYR A 31 -15.39 0.07 6.13
CA TYR A 31 -14.14 0.45 6.81
C TYR A 31 -14.31 1.81 7.50
N PRO A 32 -14.87 1.82 8.72
CA PRO A 32 -15.15 3.05 9.45
C PRO A 32 -13.88 3.84 9.76
N LEU A 33 -13.99 5.17 9.72
CA LEU A 33 -12.90 6.04 10.15
C LEU A 33 -12.79 6.04 11.68
N ALA A 34 -11.56 6.07 12.18
CA ALA A 34 -11.27 6.20 13.59
C ALA A 34 -11.73 7.55 14.15
N VAL A 35 -11.90 7.60 15.48
CA VAL A 35 -12.31 8.81 16.20
C VAL A 35 -11.37 9.98 15.88
N GLY A 36 -11.94 11.12 15.52
CA GLY A 36 -11.20 12.33 15.15
C GLY A 36 -10.92 12.48 13.64
N PHE A 37 -11.26 11.47 12.84
CA PHE A 37 -11.21 11.54 11.38
C PHE A 37 -12.60 11.68 10.75
N SER A 38 -12.65 12.26 9.56
CA SER A 38 -13.85 12.49 8.76
C SER A 38 -13.52 12.38 7.27
N PRO A 39 -14.49 12.06 6.41
CA PRO A 39 -14.25 11.96 4.96
C PRO A 39 -13.72 13.25 4.33
N SER A 40 -13.99 14.41 4.95
CA SER A 40 -13.48 15.71 4.48
C SER A 40 -11.95 15.85 4.60
N GLN A 41 -11.31 15.04 5.45
CA GLN A 41 -9.85 15.04 5.64
C GLN A 41 -9.13 14.08 4.67
N MET A 42 -9.88 13.25 3.93
CA MET A 42 -9.34 12.34 2.93
C MET A 42 -9.10 13.12 1.63
N ASN A 43 -7.88 13.61 1.44
CA ASN A 43 -7.47 14.31 0.23
C ASN A 43 -6.12 13.78 -0.30
N PRO A 44 -6.10 13.03 -1.40
CA PRO A 44 -7.24 12.66 -2.25
C PRO A 44 -8.29 11.79 -1.54
N ARG A 45 -9.51 11.75 -2.07
CA ARG A 45 -10.63 11.01 -1.46
C ARG A 45 -10.38 9.51 -1.33
N SER A 46 -9.57 8.94 -2.20
CA SER A 46 -9.14 7.55 -2.19
C SER A 46 -7.68 7.46 -2.62
N PHE A 47 -7.06 6.36 -2.18
CA PHE A 47 -5.87 5.82 -2.80
C PHE A 47 -5.91 4.30 -2.57
N THR A 48 -6.61 3.59 -3.44
CA THR A 48 -6.84 2.14 -3.34
C THR A 48 -5.64 1.35 -3.90
N PRO A 49 -5.55 0.02 -3.67
CA PRO A 49 -4.55 -0.82 -4.33
C PRO A 49 -4.51 -0.66 -5.85
N GLN A 50 -5.67 -0.53 -6.50
CA GLN A 50 -5.74 -0.34 -7.96
C GLN A 50 -5.13 1.00 -8.36
N GLU A 51 -5.42 2.09 -7.63
CA GLU A 51 -4.85 3.42 -7.87
C GLU A 51 -3.32 3.42 -7.63
N LEU A 52 -2.87 2.75 -6.58
CA LEU A 52 -1.45 2.52 -6.30
C LEU A 52 -0.74 1.76 -7.43
N LEU A 53 -1.30 0.65 -7.89
CA LEU A 53 -0.66 -0.21 -8.87
C LEU A 53 -0.55 0.43 -10.27
N VAL A 54 -1.42 1.40 -10.59
CA VAL A 54 -1.28 2.24 -11.80
C VAL A 54 0.05 3.01 -11.79
N HIS A 55 0.55 3.40 -10.62
CA HIS A 55 1.83 4.10 -10.47
C HIS A 55 3.01 3.14 -10.28
N ALA A 56 2.84 2.10 -9.47
CA ALA A 56 3.92 1.18 -9.10
C ALA A 56 4.38 0.29 -10.28
N THR A 57 3.42 -0.26 -11.05
CA THR A 57 3.72 -1.25 -12.10
C THR A 57 4.63 -0.68 -13.20
N PRO A 58 4.38 0.51 -13.77
CA PRO A 58 5.26 1.09 -14.79
C PRO A 58 6.66 1.46 -14.26
N ALA A 59 6.80 1.62 -12.94
CA ALA A 59 8.07 1.89 -12.28
C ALA A 59 8.87 0.60 -11.95
N GLY A 60 8.33 -0.58 -12.25
CA GLY A 60 8.95 -1.87 -11.93
C GLY A 60 8.87 -2.24 -10.44
N VAL A 61 7.97 -1.61 -9.67
CA VAL A 61 7.74 -1.94 -8.27
C VAL A 61 6.69 -3.05 -8.19
N GLU A 62 7.13 -4.26 -7.86
CA GLU A 62 6.30 -5.48 -7.87
C GLU A 62 5.91 -5.96 -6.46
N ARG A 63 6.58 -5.46 -5.43
CA ARG A 63 6.31 -5.78 -4.02
C ARG A 63 6.21 -4.50 -3.19
N ILE A 64 5.20 -4.40 -2.34
CA ILE A 64 4.90 -3.17 -1.61
C ILE A 64 4.56 -3.49 -0.15
N VAL A 65 5.11 -2.71 0.78
CA VAL A 65 4.75 -2.76 2.19
C VAL A 65 3.71 -1.67 2.48
N LEU A 66 2.50 -2.11 2.79
CA LEU A 66 1.42 -1.26 3.26
C LEU A 66 1.66 -0.89 4.73
N ILE A 67 1.60 0.39 5.03
CA ILE A 67 1.66 0.92 6.38
C ILE A 67 0.24 1.31 6.79
N GLN A 68 -0.19 0.85 7.97
CA GLN A 68 -1.53 1.12 8.48
C GLN A 68 -1.87 2.61 8.39
N MET A 69 -2.97 2.92 7.71
CA MET A 69 -3.40 4.29 7.47
C MET A 69 -4.05 4.86 8.73
N ALA A 70 -3.60 6.04 9.15
CA ALA A 70 -4.06 6.67 10.40
C ALA A 70 -5.59 6.87 10.45
N PHE A 71 -6.23 7.04 9.30
CA PHE A 71 -7.69 7.15 9.18
C PHE A 71 -8.44 5.99 9.82
N TYR A 72 -7.86 4.79 9.88
CA TYR A 72 -8.50 3.60 10.44
C TYR A 72 -8.00 3.27 11.86
N GLY A 73 -7.03 4.01 12.40
CA GLY A 73 -6.47 3.76 13.73
C GLY A 73 -5.98 2.31 13.88
N PHE A 74 -6.43 1.63 14.93
CA PHE A 74 -6.10 0.24 15.22
C PHE A 74 -6.91 -0.79 14.41
N ASP A 75 -7.90 -0.35 13.62
CA ASP A 75 -8.63 -1.25 12.71
C ASP A 75 -7.80 -1.48 11.44
N ASN A 76 -7.08 -2.60 11.42
CA ASN A 76 -6.22 -2.99 10.30
C ASN A 76 -6.99 -3.73 9.18
N SER A 77 -8.32 -3.87 9.27
CA SER A 77 -9.12 -4.72 8.38
C SER A 77 -8.98 -4.35 6.90
N TYR A 78 -9.00 -3.05 6.56
CA TYR A 78 -8.84 -2.63 5.16
C TYR A 78 -7.49 -3.04 4.58
N MET A 79 -6.41 -2.83 5.32
CA MET A 79 -5.07 -3.22 4.90
C MET A 79 -4.96 -4.74 4.75
N LEU A 80 -5.52 -5.51 5.69
CA LEU A 80 -5.51 -6.98 5.65
C LEU A 80 -6.33 -7.52 4.47
N ASP A 81 -7.49 -6.93 4.18
CA ASP A 81 -8.31 -7.28 3.02
C ASP A 81 -7.56 -6.99 1.71
N CYS A 82 -6.85 -5.85 1.62
CA CYS A 82 -5.98 -5.54 0.48
C CYS A 82 -4.85 -6.57 0.32
N ILE A 83 -4.20 -6.99 1.41
CA ILE A 83 -3.17 -8.04 1.37
C ILE A 83 -3.75 -9.37 0.89
N GLY A 84 -4.96 -9.72 1.34
CA GLY A 84 -5.66 -10.94 0.94
C GLY A 84 -6.09 -10.93 -0.54
N GLU A 85 -6.45 -9.77 -1.08
CA GLU A 85 -6.86 -9.60 -2.49
C GLU A 85 -5.67 -9.73 -3.47
N TYR A 86 -4.45 -9.39 -3.04
CA TYR A 86 -3.26 -9.36 -3.88
C TYR A 86 -2.12 -10.24 -3.33
N PRO A 87 -2.27 -11.59 -3.40
CA PRO A 87 -1.28 -12.51 -2.86
C PRO A 87 0.09 -12.34 -3.52
N GLY A 88 1.12 -12.18 -2.70
CA GLY A 88 2.51 -12.01 -3.15
C GLY A 88 2.90 -10.58 -3.52
N VAL A 89 1.95 -9.64 -3.58
CA VAL A 89 2.21 -8.22 -3.90
C VAL A 89 2.42 -7.41 -2.62
N PHE A 90 1.52 -7.58 -1.65
CA PHE A 90 1.52 -6.77 -0.44
C PHE A 90 2.00 -7.52 0.81
N SER A 91 2.72 -6.79 1.66
CA SER A 91 2.92 -7.09 3.09
C SER A 91 2.47 -5.89 3.92
N GLY A 92 2.30 -6.02 5.23
CA GLY A 92 1.71 -4.97 6.07
C GLY A 92 2.52 -4.65 7.34
N VAL A 93 2.49 -3.38 7.75
CA VAL A 93 2.87 -2.92 9.10
C VAL A 93 1.61 -2.42 9.79
N ALA A 94 1.17 -3.17 10.79
CA ALA A 94 -0.06 -2.89 11.55
C ALA A 94 0.17 -1.86 12.65
N LEU A 95 -0.91 -1.19 13.05
CA LEU A 95 -0.98 -0.46 14.30
C LEU A 95 -1.70 -1.34 15.34
N VAL A 96 -1.08 -1.54 16.50
CA VAL A 96 -1.63 -2.37 17.60
C VAL A 96 -1.85 -1.48 18.81
N ASP A 97 -3.01 -1.62 19.45
CA ASP A 97 -3.32 -0.96 20.72
C ASP A 97 -2.60 -1.72 21.85
N GLU A 98 -1.64 -1.08 22.50
CA GLU A 98 -0.88 -1.66 23.61
C GLU A 98 -1.72 -1.92 24.87
N HIS A 99 -2.93 -1.34 24.93
CA HIS A 99 -3.91 -1.54 25.99
C HIS A 99 -5.11 -2.38 25.53
N GLY A 100 -5.15 -2.73 24.23
CA GLY A 100 -6.14 -3.63 23.66
C GLY A 100 -6.02 -5.07 24.17
N PRO A 101 -7.06 -5.89 23.98
CA PRO A 101 -7.02 -7.31 24.34
C PRO A 101 -5.97 -8.11 23.56
#